data_AF-A0A1W6KL15-F1
#
_entry.id   AF-A0A1W6KL15-F1
#
_cell.length_a   1.000
_cell.length_b   1.000
_cell.length_c   1.000
_cell.angle_alpha   90.00
_cell.angle_beta   90.00
_cell.angle_gamma   90.00
#
_symmetry.space_group_name_H-M   'P 1'
#
loop_
_entity.id
_entity.type
_entity.pdbx_description
1 polymer ?
#
loop_
_entity_poly.entity_id
_entity_poly.type
_entity_poly.pdbx_seq_one_letter_code
_entity_poly.pdbx_strand_id
1 'polypeptide(L)'
;MATEMTGRPVAPREGVVIAFPSGTGTANIERCARELGRRHGAEAIEFWRAECRRIADQLLAAGMPESDVGERVLQFQQDVQIELVLSHQNGPLPKSQNR
;
A
#
# COMPACT_ATOMS: atom_id res chain seq x y z
N MET A 1 5.93 31.89 53.19
CA MET A 1 6.74 32.85 52.41
C MET A 1 7.41 32.03 51.30
N ALA A 2 6.80 31.92 50.11
CA ALA A 2 7.12 32.68 48.89
C ALA A 2 8.63 32.58 48.55
N THR A 3 9.11 32.12 47.38
CA THR A 3 8.62 32.32 46.02
C THR A 3 9.21 31.26 45.07
N GLU A 4 8.42 30.87 44.08
CA GLU A 4 8.81 30.22 42.83
C GLU A 4 9.62 31.20 41.96
N MET A 5 10.53 30.74 41.09
CA MET A 5 10.89 31.39 39.82
C MET A 5 11.61 30.40 38.86
N THR A 6 10.79 29.70 38.06
CA THR A 6 10.98 29.47 36.61
C THR A 6 12.26 28.80 36.10
N GLY A 7 12.24 27.46 36.10
CA GLY A 7 12.93 26.68 35.06
C GLY A 7 12.16 26.80 33.74
N ARG A 8 12.78 27.39 32.72
CA ARG A 8 12.23 27.52 31.36
C ARG A 8 11.97 26.12 30.78
N PRO A 9 10.73 25.72 30.46
CA PRO A 9 10.51 24.50 29.70
C PRO A 9 11.03 24.75 28.29
N VAL A 10 12.05 23.99 27.89
CA VAL A 10 12.38 23.80 26.47
C VAL A 10 11.14 23.18 25.85
N ALA A 11 10.41 23.95 25.07
CA ALA A 11 9.35 23.42 24.24
C ALA A 11 9.96 22.28 23.42
N PRO A 12 9.40 21.06 23.46
CA PRO A 12 9.77 20.06 22.48
C PRO A 12 9.51 20.71 21.12
N ARG A 13 10.54 20.75 20.28
CA ARG A 13 10.34 21.04 18.87
C ARG A 13 9.43 19.92 18.40
N GLU A 14 8.14 20.21 18.31
CA GLU A 14 7.11 19.39 17.69
C GLU A 14 7.58 19.21 16.25
N GLY A 15 8.44 18.22 16.04
CA GLY A 15 8.76 17.71 14.73
C GLY A 15 7.44 17.18 14.21
N VAL A 16 6.81 17.94 13.32
CA VAL A 16 5.65 17.47 12.59
C VAL A 16 6.09 16.20 11.88
N VAL A 17 5.67 15.07 12.44
CA VAL A 17 5.75 13.78 11.79
C VAL A 17 4.72 13.86 10.67
N ILE A 18 5.17 14.29 9.49
CA ILE A 18 4.39 14.06 8.28
C ILE A 18 4.42 12.54 8.10
N ALA A 19 3.29 11.90 8.38
CA ALA A 19 3.06 10.55 7.89
C ALA A 19 3.19 10.63 6.37
N PHE A 20 4.38 10.32 5.88
CA PHE A 20 4.60 10.05 4.47
C PHE A 20 3.55 8.97 4.13
N PRO A 21 2.76 9.11 3.07
CA PRO A 21 1.72 8.14 2.75
C PRO A 21 2.38 6.82 2.36
N SER A 22 2.77 6.03 3.36
CA SER A 22 3.13 4.61 3.22
C SER A 22 1.89 3.78 2.90
N GLY A 23 0.69 4.35 3.14
CA GLY A 23 -0.60 3.71 2.89
C GLY A 23 -1.05 3.70 1.42
N THR A 24 -0.45 4.47 0.50
CA THR A 24 -0.84 4.36 -0.92
C THR A 24 -0.34 3.08 -1.55
N GLY A 25 0.80 2.53 -1.10
CA GLY A 25 1.31 1.25 -1.59
C GLY A 25 0.36 0.10 -1.26
N THR A 26 0.13 -0.14 0.04
CA THR A 26 -0.66 -1.28 0.52
C THR A 26 -2.13 -1.19 0.15
N ALA A 27 -2.75 0.00 0.22
CA ALA A 27 -4.15 0.16 -0.19
C ALA A 27 -4.35 -0.06 -1.70
N ASN A 28 -3.36 0.27 -2.53
CA ASN A 28 -3.41 -0.03 -3.96
C ASN A 28 -3.21 -1.54 -4.21
N ILE A 29 -2.36 -2.20 -3.43
CA ILE A 29 -2.14 -3.65 -3.48
C ILE A 29 -3.42 -4.42 -3.15
N GLU A 30 -4.06 -4.13 -2.00
CA GLU A 30 -5.31 -4.78 -1.57
C GLU A 30 -6.46 -4.54 -2.56
N ARG A 31 -6.57 -3.30 -3.08
CA ARG A 31 -7.57 -2.98 -4.10
C ARG A 31 -7.35 -3.79 -5.37
N CYS A 32 -6.11 -3.89 -5.85
CA CYS A 32 -5.77 -4.64 -7.05
C CYS A 32 -6.03 -6.13 -6.86
N ALA A 33 -5.60 -6.71 -5.74
CA ALA A 33 -5.84 -8.10 -5.40
C ALA A 33 -7.34 -8.43 -5.35
N ARG A 34 -8.15 -7.59 -4.69
CA ARG A 34 -9.62 -7.77 -4.65
C ARG A 34 -10.26 -7.69 -6.03
N GLU A 35 -9.80 -6.75 -6.86
CA GLU A 35 -10.38 -6.53 -8.17
C GLU A 35 -9.97 -7.64 -9.16
N LEU A 36 -8.74 -8.13 -9.08
CA LEU A 36 -8.27 -9.33 -9.78
C LEU A 36 -8.93 -10.61 -9.27
N GLY A 37 -9.29 -10.68 -7.99
CA GLY A 37 -10.09 -11.79 -7.46
C GLY A 37 -11.53 -11.81 -8.00
N ARG A 38 -12.05 -10.68 -8.48
CA ARG A 38 -13.40 -10.55 -9.06
C ARG A 38 -13.44 -10.68 -10.59
N ARG A 39 -12.36 -10.30 -11.26
CA ARG A 39 -12.22 -10.38 -12.72
C ARG A 39 -11.45 -11.64 -13.10
N HIS A 40 -11.90 -12.34 -14.14
CA HIS A 40 -11.21 -13.54 -14.61
C HIS A 40 -11.00 -13.50 -16.13
N GLY A 41 -9.99 -14.22 -16.61
CA GLY A 41 -9.70 -14.32 -18.04
C GLY A 41 -9.15 -13.02 -18.63
N ALA A 42 -9.56 -12.70 -19.85
CA ALA A 42 -9.00 -11.59 -20.62
C ALA A 42 -9.19 -10.21 -19.94
N GLU A 43 -10.32 -9.99 -19.27
CA GLU A 43 -10.60 -8.71 -18.57
C GLU A 43 -9.63 -8.46 -17.41
N ALA A 44 -9.25 -9.51 -16.67
CA ALA A 44 -8.29 -9.41 -15.58
C ALA A 44 -6.89 -9.06 -16.09
N ILE A 45 -6.50 -9.65 -17.23
CA ILE A 45 -5.19 -9.41 -17.86
C ILE A 45 -5.10 -7.97 -18.38
N GLU A 46 -6.14 -7.48 -19.05
CA GLU A 46 -6.19 -6.12 -19.57
C GLU A 46 -6.17 -5.09 -18.43
N PHE A 47 -6.97 -5.32 -17.37
CA PHE A 47 -6.94 -4.50 -16.16
C PHE A 47 -5.53 -4.48 -15.53
N TRP A 48 -4.90 -5.64 -15.40
CA TRP A 48 -3.57 -5.75 -14.81
C TRP A 48 -2.50 -5.00 -15.61
N ARG A 49 -2.53 -5.14 -16.94
CA ARG A 49 -1.62 -4.41 -17.83
C ARG A 49 -1.79 -2.89 -17.71
N ALA A 50 -3.04 -2.43 -17.67
CA ALA A 50 -3.35 -1.01 -17.50
C ALA A 50 -2.84 -0.48 -16.16
N GLU A 51 -3.01 -1.25 -15.07
CA GLU A 51 -2.58 -0.84 -13.73
C GLU A 51 -1.06 -0.82 -13.59
N CYS A 52 -0.35 -1.82 -14.12
CA CYS A 52 1.12 -1.80 -14.15
C CYS A 52 1.65 -0.59 -14.91
N ARG A 53 1.04 -0.25 -16.07
CA ARG A 53 1.42 0.92 -16.85
C ARG A 53 1.16 2.22 -16.09
N ARG A 54 0.00 2.34 -15.45
CA ARG A 54 -0.36 3.49 -14.61
C ARG A 54 0.67 3.70 -13.48
N ILE A 55 1.15 2.64 -12.86
CA ILE A 55 2.15 2.72 -11.79
C ILE A 55 3.51 3.14 -12.35
N ALA A 56 3.93 2.57 -13.47
CA ALA A 56 5.16 2.97 -14.14
C ALA A 56 5.13 4.46 -14.50
N ASP A 57 4.04 4.93 -15.10
CA ASP A 57 3.85 6.34 -15.46
C ASP A 57 3.89 7.27 -14.22
N GLN A 58 3.28 6.87 -13.10
CA GLN A 58 3.34 7.63 -11.85
C GLN A 58 4.76 7.69 -11.28
N LEU A 59 5.52 6.60 -11.34
CA LEU A 59 6.89 6.55 -10.83
C LEU A 59 7.83 7.41 -11.70
N LEU A 60 7.68 7.33 -13.02
CA LEU A 60 8.40 8.19 -13.96
C LEU A 60 8.05 9.67 -13.74
N ALA A 61 6.75 9.99 -13.57
CA ALA A 61 6.31 11.36 -13.29
C ALA A 61 6.82 11.89 -11.94
N ALA A 62 7.06 11.01 -10.96
CA ALA A 62 7.70 11.34 -9.70
C ALA A 62 9.22 11.52 -9.81
N GLY A 63 9.81 11.32 -11.00
CA GLY A 63 11.24 11.48 -11.26
C GLY A 63 12.08 10.25 -10.96
N MET A 64 11.47 9.07 -10.75
CA MET A 64 12.21 7.82 -10.61
C MET A 64 12.87 7.44 -11.94
N PRO A 65 14.16 7.07 -11.95
CA PRO A 65 14.83 6.66 -13.18
C PRO A 65 14.24 5.34 -13.69
N GLU A 66 14.16 5.19 -15.01
CA GLU A 66 13.52 4.03 -15.66
C GLU A 66 14.11 2.68 -15.18
N SER A 67 15.41 2.65 -14.89
CA SER A 67 16.13 1.51 -14.30
C SER A 67 15.48 1.01 -13.00
N ASP A 68 15.04 1.94 -12.14
CA ASP A 68 14.47 1.65 -10.83
C ASP A 68 12.94 1.45 -10.90
N VAL A 69 12.29 2.05 -11.91
CA VAL A 69 10.85 1.86 -12.17
C VAL A 69 10.55 0.39 -12.45
N GLY A 70 11.39 -0.28 -13.24
CA GLY A 70 11.24 -1.71 -13.52
C GLY A 70 11.26 -2.57 -12.25
N GLU A 71 12.25 -2.34 -11.38
CA GLU A 71 12.36 -3.05 -10.10
C GLU A 71 11.18 -2.76 -9.18
N ARG A 72 10.75 -1.50 -9.10
CA ARG A 72 9.63 -1.11 -8.25
C ARG A 72 8.29 -1.69 -8.74
N VAL A 73 8.09 -1.73 -10.05
CA VAL A 73 6.92 -2.37 -10.68
C VAL A 73 6.95 -3.89 -10.46
N LEU A 74 8.12 -4.53 -10.52
CA LEU A 74 8.25 -5.96 -10.22
C LEU A 74 7.89 -6.26 -8.76
N GLN A 75 8.39 -5.46 -7.82
CA GLN A 75 8.07 -5.60 -6.40
C GLN A 75 6.57 -5.41 -6.14
N PHE A 76 5.95 -4.40 -6.76
CA PHE A 76 4.51 -4.20 -6.66
C PHE A 76 3.71 -5.41 -7.18
N GLN A 77 4.14 -6.01 -8.29
CA GLN A 77 3.49 -7.23 -8.81
C GLN A 77 3.59 -8.39 -7.82
N GLN A 78 4.75 -8.58 -7.18
CA GLN A 78 4.94 -9.62 -6.16
C GLN A 78 4.02 -9.39 -4.96
N ASP A 79 3.94 -8.16 -4.46
CA ASP A 79 3.08 -7.82 -3.32
C ASP A 79 1.60 -8.09 -3.62
N VAL A 80 1.12 -7.75 -4.83
CA VAL A 80 -0.26 -8.04 -5.26
C VAL A 80 -0.53 -9.53 -5.41
N GLN A 81 0.43 -10.29 -5.93
CA GLN A 81 0.28 -11.75 -6.03
C GLN A 81 0.23 -12.40 -4.65
N ILE A 82 1.06 -11.95 -3.71
CA ILE A 82 1.02 -12.42 -2.32
C ILE A 82 -0.35 -12.11 -1.70
N GLU A 83 -0.85 -10.88 -1.82
CA GLU A 83 -2.15 -10.48 -1.29
C GLU A 83 -3.32 -11.22 -1.95
N LEU A 84 -3.25 -11.47 -3.27
CA LEU A 84 -4.24 -12.27 -3.98
C LEU A 84 -4.28 -13.72 -3.44
N VAL A 85 -3.11 -14.31 -3.25
CA VAL A 85 -2.97 -15.66 -2.69
C VAL A 85 -3.43 -15.73 -1.24
N LEU A 86 -3.13 -14.70 -0.42
CA LEU A 86 -3.61 -14.60 0.96
C LEU A 86 -5.12 -14.41 1.04
N SER A 87 -5.69 -13.53 0.21
CA SER A 87 -7.14 -13.28 0.17
C SER A 87 -7.94 -14.50 -0.31
N HIS A 88 -7.37 -15.31 -1.22
CA HIS A 88 -7.96 -16.59 -1.62
C HIS A 88 -7.87 -17.65 -0.51
N GLN A 89 -6.75 -17.70 0.23
CA GLN A 89 -6.58 -18.62 1.37
C GLN A 89 -7.46 -18.25 2.57
N ASN A 90 -7.67 -16.95 2.78
CA ASN A 90 -8.63 -16.40 3.74
C ASN A 90 -10.07 -16.38 3.19
N GLY A 91 -10.36 -17.18 2.16
CA GLY A 91 -11.71 -17.43 1.67
C GLY A 91 -12.68 -17.71 2.84
N PRO A 92 -13.98 -17.37 2.69
CA PRO A 92 -14.91 -17.29 3.81
C PRO A 92 -14.79 -18.55 4.65
N LEU A 93 -14.38 -18.39 5.92
CA LEU A 93 -14.36 -19.45 6.91
C LEU A 93 -15.60 -20.33 6.69
N PRO A 94 -15.47 -21.66 6.50
CA PRO A 94 -16.64 -22.52 6.41
C PRO A 94 -17.45 -22.25 7.68
N LYS A 95 -18.71 -21.81 7.52
CA LYS A 95 -19.62 -21.68 8.66
C LYS A 95 -19.69 -23.06 9.30
N SER A 96 -19.05 -23.22 10.46
CA SER A 96 -19.25 -24.38 11.32
C SER A 96 -20.74 -24.47 11.61
N GLN A 97 -21.43 -25.29 10.81
CA GLN A 97 -22.81 -25.66 11.07
C GLN A 97 -22.72 -26.71 12.16
N ASN A 98 -22.81 -26.23 13.40
CA ASN A 98 -22.92 -27.01 14.61
C ASN A 98 -24.11 -27.99 14.46
N ARG A 99 -23.88 -29.29 14.66
CA ARG A 99 -24.91 -30.33 14.62
C ARG A 99 -25.04 -30.98 15.99
#